data_AF-A0A7Y2KWC4-F1
#
_entry.id   AF-A0A7Y2KWC4-F1
#
_cell.length_a   1.000
_cell.length_b   1.000
_cell.length_c   1.000
_cell.angle_alpha   90.00
_cell.angle_beta   90.00
_cell.angle_gamma   90.00
#
_symmetry.space_group_name_H-M   'P 1'
#
loop_
_entity.id
_entity.type
_entity.pdbx_description
1 polymer ?
#
loop_
_entity_poly.entity_id
_entity_poly.type
_entity_poly.pdbx_seq_one_letter_code
_entity_poly.pdbx_strand_id
1 'polypeptide(L)'
;MKPLATAYSQRLLRGQAPSYERLQARFAEDGSEPGAEPMAIHCGWGRLLIGHTFPDPASLANELLNEQTGERDIALYVAAPQQVLAQSPQQLFLDPSDTLRLWFTDYRPATRVFRGFRIRRVQSEADWNAVNTLYQARNMLPIDPQLLTARHQGGPVYWIAEDEATGTVIGSVMGLNHHTAFHDPENGSSLWCLAVDPQCSRPGVGEVLVRHLIEHFMSRGLSYLDLSVLHDNAQAKSLYSKLGFRNLSTFTIKRKNGINQPLFLGPGPEAGLNPYARILVEEAYKRGIDVQIDDAGAGLFTLSHGGRRIRCRESLSDLTSAISMSLCQDKCLTHKVLSQTGL
;
A
#
# COMPACT_ATOMS: atom_id res chain seq x y z
N MET A 1 43.04 3.38 -17.81
CA MET A 1 42.19 3.65 -16.61
C MET A 1 41.36 2.42 -16.33
N LYS A 2 41.27 2.00 -15.05
CA LYS A 2 40.86 0.65 -14.64
C LYS A 2 39.35 0.40 -14.85
N PRO A 3 38.92 -0.62 -15.62
CA PRO A 3 37.49 -0.99 -15.77
C PRO A 3 36.82 -1.44 -14.46
N LEU A 4 37.61 -1.84 -13.45
CA LEU A 4 37.13 -2.23 -12.11
C LEU A 4 36.57 -1.05 -11.29
N ALA A 5 37.08 0.17 -11.48
CA ALA A 5 36.59 1.34 -10.76
C ALA A 5 35.17 1.74 -11.21
N THR A 6 34.89 1.56 -12.50
CA THR A 6 33.59 1.87 -13.12
C THR A 6 32.50 0.90 -12.67
N ALA A 7 32.79 -0.41 -12.61
CA ALA A 7 31.83 -1.42 -12.15
C ALA A 7 31.52 -1.30 -10.64
N TYR A 8 32.51 -0.97 -9.81
CA TYR A 8 32.31 -0.74 -8.38
C TYR A 8 31.49 0.54 -8.12
N SER A 9 31.80 1.62 -8.84
CA SER A 9 31.03 2.87 -8.78
C SER A 9 29.58 2.68 -9.26
N GLN A 10 29.35 1.94 -10.34
CA GLN A 10 28.01 1.58 -10.80
C GLN A 10 27.24 0.75 -9.77
N ARG A 11 27.90 -0.20 -9.10
CA ARG A 11 27.25 -1.01 -8.05
C ARG A 11 26.84 -0.18 -6.83
N LEU A 12 27.64 0.81 -6.44
CA LEU A 12 27.30 1.76 -5.38
C LEU A 12 26.11 2.65 -5.78
N LEU A 13 26.09 3.15 -7.01
CA LEU A 13 25.00 3.99 -7.53
C LEU A 13 23.67 3.22 -7.62
N ARG A 14 23.71 1.92 -7.92
CA ARG A 14 22.54 1.04 -8.06
C ARG A 14 21.83 0.70 -6.74
N GLY A 15 22.50 0.87 -5.59
CA GLY A 15 21.96 0.54 -4.27
C GLY A 15 21.50 1.75 -3.45
N GLN A 16 21.72 2.96 -3.95
CA GLN A 16 21.36 4.18 -3.26
C GLN A 16 19.85 4.45 -3.35
N ALA A 17 19.30 4.98 -2.27
CA ALA A 17 17.91 5.40 -2.20
C ALA A 17 17.65 6.56 -3.20
N PRO A 18 16.50 6.58 -3.88
CA PRO A 18 16.06 7.78 -4.59
C PRO A 18 15.86 8.94 -3.61
N SER A 19 16.27 10.15 -3.99
CA SER A 19 16.03 11.39 -3.25
C SER A 19 15.80 12.55 -4.21
N TYR A 20 15.19 13.63 -3.70
CA TYR A 20 14.93 14.83 -4.50
C TYR A 20 16.23 15.44 -5.03
N GLU A 21 17.25 15.61 -4.19
CA GLU A 21 18.53 16.18 -4.61
C GLU A 21 19.21 15.35 -5.70
N ARG A 22 19.11 14.02 -5.60
CA ARG A 22 19.64 13.10 -6.62
C ARG A 22 18.86 13.22 -7.93
N LEU A 23 17.53 13.29 -7.86
CA LEU A 23 16.69 13.45 -9.05
C LEU A 23 17.03 14.76 -9.77
N GLN A 24 17.16 15.86 -9.02
CA GLN A 24 17.57 17.16 -9.58
C GLN A 24 18.97 17.11 -10.20
N ALA A 25 19.93 16.47 -9.54
CA ALA A 25 21.27 16.27 -10.09
C ALA A 25 21.24 15.47 -11.42
N ARG A 26 20.38 14.46 -11.52
CA ARG A 26 20.21 13.67 -12.74
C ARG A 26 19.57 14.45 -13.87
N PHE A 27 18.54 15.26 -13.60
CA PHE A 27 17.97 16.16 -14.62
C PHE A 27 19.00 17.14 -15.15
N ALA A 28 19.85 17.70 -14.28
CA ALA A 28 20.93 18.59 -14.68
C ALA A 28 22.00 17.88 -15.55
N GLU A 29 22.31 16.61 -15.26
CA GLU A 29 23.23 15.79 -16.08
C GLU A 29 22.66 15.48 -17.47
N ASP A 30 21.36 15.16 -17.55
CA ASP A 30 20.67 14.82 -18.80
C ASP A 30 20.26 16.04 -19.64
N GLY A 31 20.59 17.26 -19.20
CA GLY A 31 20.23 18.51 -19.88
C GLY A 31 18.72 18.77 -19.95
N SER A 32 17.94 18.10 -19.09
CA SER A 32 16.51 18.30 -18.94
C SER A 32 16.25 19.49 -18.01
N GLU A 33 15.17 20.24 -18.24
CA GLU A 33 14.80 21.30 -17.30
C GLU A 33 14.51 20.69 -15.92
N PRO A 34 14.99 21.30 -14.81
CA PRO A 34 14.67 20.86 -13.45
C PRO A 34 13.18 21.08 -13.20
N GLY A 35 12.38 20.05 -13.48
CA GLY A 35 10.93 20.20 -13.63
C GLY A 35 10.14 18.96 -13.26
N ALA A 36 10.56 18.22 -12.23
CA ALA A 36 9.61 17.29 -11.61
C ALA A 36 8.74 18.09 -10.63
N GLU A 37 7.61 18.60 -11.11
CA GLU A 37 6.51 18.95 -10.22
C GLU A 37 6.19 17.73 -9.33
N PRO A 38 5.75 17.94 -8.07
CA PRO A 38 5.35 16.85 -7.20
C PRO A 38 4.36 15.91 -7.90
N MET A 39 4.75 14.64 -8.05
CA MET A 39 3.97 13.68 -8.83
C MET A 39 3.08 12.82 -7.93
N ALA A 40 1.77 12.87 -8.20
CA ALA A 40 0.76 11.99 -7.62
C ALA A 40 -0.06 11.33 -8.75
N ILE A 41 0.04 10.01 -8.88
CA ILE A 41 -0.58 9.26 -9.98
C ILE A 41 -1.74 8.46 -9.43
N HIS A 42 -2.96 8.74 -9.91
CA HIS A 42 -4.14 8.02 -9.44
C HIS A 42 -4.23 6.65 -10.12
N CYS A 43 -4.24 5.60 -9.30
CA CYS A 43 -4.19 4.20 -9.72
C CYS A 43 -5.56 3.51 -9.64
N GLY A 44 -6.61 4.28 -9.36
CA GLY A 44 -8.02 3.85 -9.30
C GLY A 44 -8.46 3.33 -7.92
N TRP A 45 -7.52 2.95 -7.06
CA TRP A 45 -7.77 2.59 -5.64
C TRP A 45 -7.20 3.65 -4.67
N GLY A 46 -6.63 4.73 -5.20
CA GLY A 46 -5.87 5.77 -4.51
C GLY A 46 -4.68 6.21 -5.35
N ARG A 47 -3.80 7.02 -4.76
CA ARG A 47 -2.69 7.68 -5.48
C ARG A 47 -1.33 7.13 -5.07
N LEU A 48 -0.45 6.99 -6.06
CA LEU A 48 0.98 6.79 -5.85
C LEU A 48 1.66 8.16 -5.85
N LEU A 49 2.11 8.59 -4.68
CA LEU A 49 2.91 9.81 -4.52
C LEU A 49 4.39 9.41 -4.66
N ILE A 50 5.06 9.99 -5.65
CA ILE A 50 6.48 9.70 -5.91
C ILE A 50 7.32 10.56 -4.97
N GLY A 51 7.61 10.07 -3.77
CA GLY A 51 8.15 10.89 -2.68
C GLY A 51 9.41 11.68 -3.02
N HIS A 52 10.29 11.14 -3.87
CA HIS A 52 11.51 11.82 -4.29
C HIS A 52 11.29 12.90 -5.38
N THR A 53 10.07 13.12 -5.87
CA THR A 53 9.73 14.31 -6.69
C THR A 53 9.26 15.49 -5.83
N PHE A 54 8.98 15.28 -4.55
CA PHE A 54 8.55 16.35 -3.66
C PHE A 54 9.78 17.11 -3.13
N PRO A 55 9.79 18.45 -3.18
CA PRO A 55 10.95 19.25 -2.82
C PRO A 55 11.25 19.25 -1.32
N ASP A 56 10.25 18.99 -0.48
CA ASP A 56 10.38 19.04 0.96
C ASP A 56 9.44 18.06 1.68
N PRO A 57 9.75 17.67 2.93
CA PRO A 57 8.91 16.75 3.69
C PRO A 57 7.50 17.26 4.01
N ALA A 58 7.29 18.58 4.09
CA ALA A 58 6.00 19.18 4.45
C ALA A 58 5.02 19.12 3.28
N SER A 59 5.46 19.39 2.05
CA SER A 59 4.63 19.22 0.85
C SER A 59 4.17 17.78 0.66
N LEU A 60 5.06 16.79 0.85
CA LEU A 60 4.67 15.38 0.77
C LEU A 60 3.69 14.98 1.89
N ALA A 61 3.92 15.45 3.13
CA ALA A 61 3.02 15.17 4.24
C ALA A 61 1.62 15.75 3.98
N ASN A 62 1.53 17.01 3.58
CA ASN A 62 0.25 17.66 3.27
C ASN A 62 -0.48 16.94 2.14
N GLU A 63 0.23 16.49 1.10
CA GLU A 63 -0.38 15.78 -0.01
C GLU A 63 -0.94 14.41 0.39
N LEU A 64 -0.25 13.67 1.27
CA LEU A 64 -0.76 12.44 1.88
C LEU A 64 -2.02 12.67 2.73
N LEU A 65 -2.15 13.84 3.36
CA LEU A 65 -3.34 14.18 4.16
C LEU A 65 -4.55 14.54 3.30
N ASN A 66 -4.35 14.88 2.02
CA ASN A 66 -5.41 15.11 1.04
C ASN A 66 -6.04 13.81 0.50
N GLU A 67 -5.62 12.64 1.00
CA GLU A 67 -6.22 11.34 0.68
C GLU A 67 -7.75 11.36 0.89
N GLN A 68 -8.50 10.98 -0.15
CA GLN A 68 -9.95 10.98 -0.15
C GLN A 68 -10.52 9.79 0.62
N THR A 69 -11.79 9.91 1.03
CA THR A 69 -12.46 8.82 1.76
C THR A 69 -12.65 7.62 0.85
N GLY A 70 -12.17 6.44 1.28
CA GLY A 70 -12.26 5.20 0.51
C GLY A 70 -11.07 4.94 -0.42
N GLU A 71 -10.18 5.92 -0.57
CA GLU A 71 -8.91 5.77 -1.26
C GLU A 71 -7.79 5.38 -0.30
N ARG A 72 -6.67 4.93 -0.88
CA ARG A 72 -5.46 4.59 -0.13
C ARG A 72 -4.24 5.11 -0.85
N ASP A 73 -3.73 6.23 -0.36
CA ASP A 73 -2.53 6.83 -0.90
C ASP A 73 -1.28 6.13 -0.37
N ILE A 74 -0.27 6.07 -1.23
CA ILE A 74 1.03 5.47 -0.93
C ILE A 74 2.11 6.43 -1.39
N ALA A 75 2.88 6.98 -0.46
CA ALA A 75 4.12 7.68 -0.77
C ALA A 75 5.27 6.68 -0.80
N LEU A 76 5.80 6.38 -1.98
CA LEU A 76 6.99 5.53 -2.16
C LEU A 76 8.22 6.40 -2.43
N TYR A 77 9.42 5.86 -2.21
CA TYR A 77 10.69 6.53 -2.45
C TYR A 77 10.96 7.69 -1.48
N VAL A 78 10.51 7.55 -0.23
CA VAL A 78 10.71 8.58 0.79
C VAL A 78 12.13 8.44 1.37
N ALA A 79 13.00 9.40 1.06
CA ALA A 79 14.41 9.37 1.49
C ALA A 79 14.58 9.62 3.00
N ALA A 80 13.83 10.56 3.56
CA ALA A 80 13.91 10.98 4.96
C ALA A 80 12.55 10.81 5.68
N PRO A 81 12.08 9.57 5.90
CA PRO A 81 10.74 9.32 6.40
C PRO A 81 10.48 9.97 7.77
N GLN A 82 11.49 10.01 8.65
CA GLN A 82 11.38 10.66 9.96
C GLN A 82 11.04 12.14 9.87
N GLN A 83 11.47 12.85 8.81
CA GLN A 83 11.16 14.27 8.64
C GLN A 83 9.72 14.48 8.16
N VAL A 84 9.19 13.58 7.32
CA VAL A 84 7.80 13.60 6.87
C VAL A 84 6.86 13.25 8.03
N LEU A 85 7.21 12.21 8.80
CA LEU A 85 6.44 11.80 9.98
C LEU A 85 6.40 12.90 11.05
N ALA A 86 7.47 13.69 11.21
CA ALA A 86 7.50 14.80 12.14
C ALA A 86 6.47 15.91 11.82
N GLN A 87 6.04 16.03 10.56
CA GLN A 87 5.02 17.01 10.16
C GLN A 87 3.62 16.64 10.66
N SER A 88 3.32 15.34 10.78
CA SER A 88 1.99 14.84 11.15
C SER A 88 2.05 13.47 11.82
N PRO A 89 2.71 13.34 13.00
CA PRO A 89 3.01 12.03 13.62
C PRO A 89 1.76 11.27 14.08
N GLN A 90 0.66 12.00 14.35
CA GLN A 90 -0.62 11.41 14.73
C GLN A 90 -1.42 10.89 13.53
N GLN A 91 -1.10 11.31 12.30
CA GLN A 91 -1.89 11.01 11.10
C GLN A 91 -1.10 10.22 10.05
N LEU A 92 0.23 10.17 10.13
CA LEU A 92 1.08 9.42 9.20
C LEU A 92 1.83 8.31 9.93
N PHE A 93 2.18 7.25 9.21
CA PHE A 93 3.01 6.16 9.73
C PHE A 93 3.95 5.60 8.65
N LEU A 94 5.03 4.97 9.11
CA LEU A 94 5.94 4.21 8.26
C LEU A 94 5.29 2.87 7.91
N ASP A 95 5.00 2.64 6.64
CA ASP A 95 4.42 1.38 6.19
C ASP A 95 5.43 0.24 6.39
N PRO A 96 5.04 -0.89 7.00
CA PRO A 96 5.95 -1.99 7.29
C PRO A 96 6.17 -2.86 6.04
N SER A 97 6.59 -2.24 4.95
CA SER A 97 6.91 -2.91 3.69
C SER A 97 8.40 -2.83 3.37
N ASP A 98 8.89 -3.87 2.72
CA ASP A 98 10.18 -3.85 2.06
C ASP A 98 9.99 -3.37 0.62
N THR A 99 10.91 -2.52 0.16
CA THR A 99 10.99 -2.15 -1.26
C THR A 99 12.05 -3.00 -1.94
N LEU A 100 11.71 -3.63 -3.06
CA LEU A 100 12.61 -4.49 -3.83
C LEU A 100 12.80 -3.95 -5.25
N ARG A 101 13.99 -4.11 -5.81
CA ARG A 101 14.38 -3.75 -7.18
C ARG A 101 14.94 -4.96 -7.92
N LEU A 102 14.52 -5.13 -9.17
CA LEU A 102 15.18 -5.98 -10.16
C LEU A 102 15.77 -5.10 -11.26
N TRP A 103 17.09 -5.11 -11.41
CA TRP A 103 17.75 -4.55 -12.60
C TRP A 103 17.51 -5.48 -13.78
N PHE A 104 17.07 -4.94 -14.92
CA PHE A 104 16.80 -5.79 -16.09
C PHE A 104 18.05 -6.45 -16.67
N THR A 105 19.22 -5.85 -16.46
CA THR A 105 20.52 -6.50 -16.76
C THR A 105 20.74 -7.80 -15.98
N ASP A 106 20.10 -7.94 -14.81
CA ASP A 106 20.17 -9.14 -13.97
C ASP A 106 19.04 -10.15 -14.28
N TYR A 107 18.04 -9.77 -15.09
CA TYR A 107 16.92 -10.64 -15.44
C TYR A 107 17.35 -11.82 -16.34
N ARG A 108 16.76 -12.99 -16.10
CA ARG A 108 16.91 -14.17 -16.94
C ARG A 108 15.52 -14.70 -17.34
N PRO A 109 15.23 -14.79 -18.65
CA PRO A 109 13.98 -15.36 -19.15
C PRO A 109 13.75 -16.77 -18.62
N ALA A 110 12.48 -17.13 -18.43
CA ALA A 110 12.13 -18.48 -18.01
C ALA A 110 12.45 -19.49 -19.13
N THR A 111 13.09 -20.60 -18.77
CA THR A 111 13.30 -21.74 -19.68
C THR A 111 12.10 -22.69 -19.73
N ARG A 112 11.27 -22.68 -18.68
CA ARG A 112 10.03 -23.47 -18.62
C ARG A 112 8.89 -22.76 -19.34
N VAL A 113 8.03 -23.55 -19.98
CA VAL A 113 6.80 -23.07 -20.60
C VAL A 113 5.66 -23.14 -19.60
N PHE A 114 4.93 -22.04 -19.46
CA PHE A 114 3.68 -21.99 -18.71
C PHE A 114 2.51 -22.18 -19.68
N ARG A 115 1.51 -22.98 -19.30
CA ARG A 115 0.39 -23.37 -20.18
C ARG A 115 -0.94 -23.21 -19.47
N GLY A 116 -2.01 -23.09 -20.27
CA GLY A 116 -3.39 -23.10 -19.78
C GLY A 116 -3.94 -21.72 -19.40
N PHE A 117 -3.17 -20.65 -19.64
CA PHE A 117 -3.64 -19.28 -19.50
C PHE A 117 -2.81 -18.36 -20.38
N ARG A 118 -3.42 -17.24 -20.79
CA ARG A 118 -2.81 -16.18 -21.58
C ARG A 118 -2.78 -14.87 -20.81
N ILE A 119 -1.80 -14.02 -21.11
CA ILE A 119 -1.74 -12.66 -20.54
C ILE A 119 -2.20 -11.67 -21.59
N ARG A 120 -3.08 -10.76 -21.19
CA ARG A 120 -3.52 -9.63 -22.03
C ARG A 120 -3.80 -8.39 -21.19
N ARG A 121 -3.96 -7.26 -21.86
CA ARG A 121 -4.40 -6.03 -21.20
C ARG A 121 -5.86 -6.13 -20.79
N VAL A 122 -6.20 -5.38 -19.74
CA VAL A 122 -7.57 -5.03 -19.41
C VAL A 122 -8.13 -4.14 -20.54
N GLN A 123 -9.32 -4.46 -21.04
CA GLN A 123 -9.93 -3.78 -22.19
C GLN A 123 -11.41 -3.42 -22.01
N SER A 124 -12.09 -4.05 -21.06
CA SER A 124 -13.54 -3.91 -20.90
C SER A 124 -13.95 -3.67 -19.44
N GLU A 125 -15.18 -3.21 -19.23
CA GLU A 125 -15.80 -3.13 -17.91
C GLU A 125 -15.87 -4.51 -17.22
N ALA A 126 -16.14 -5.57 -17.99
CA ALA A 126 -16.14 -6.94 -17.49
C ALA A 126 -14.76 -7.36 -16.93
N ASP A 127 -13.68 -6.95 -17.60
CA ASP A 127 -12.32 -7.21 -17.10
C ASP A 127 -12.07 -6.46 -15.78
N TRP A 128 -12.50 -5.20 -15.66
CA TRP A 128 -12.37 -4.43 -14.43
C TRP A 128 -13.14 -5.04 -13.26
N ASN A 129 -14.36 -5.52 -13.51
CA ASN A 129 -15.16 -6.25 -12.52
C ASN A 129 -14.46 -7.55 -12.08
N ALA A 130 -13.80 -8.25 -13.01
CA ALA A 130 -13.05 -9.45 -12.69
C ALA A 130 -11.78 -9.12 -11.87
N VAL A 131 -11.06 -8.04 -12.19
CA VAL A 131 -9.95 -7.52 -11.37
C VAL A 131 -10.41 -7.17 -9.96
N ASN A 132 -11.56 -6.51 -9.82
CA ASN A 132 -12.15 -6.17 -8.52
C ASN A 132 -12.51 -7.40 -7.71
N THR A 133 -13.02 -8.45 -8.37
CA THR A 133 -13.30 -9.73 -7.72
C THR A 133 -12.01 -10.36 -7.17
N LEU A 134 -10.91 -10.33 -7.94
CA LEU A 134 -9.61 -10.80 -7.46
C LEU A 134 -9.09 -9.98 -6.27
N TYR A 135 -9.23 -8.66 -6.32
CA TYR A 135 -8.79 -7.76 -5.26
C TYR A 135 -9.57 -8.00 -3.96
N GLN A 136 -10.89 -8.09 -4.04
CA GLN A 136 -11.74 -8.40 -2.89
C GLN A 136 -11.39 -9.77 -2.30
N ALA A 137 -11.18 -10.79 -3.12
CA ALA A 137 -10.75 -12.12 -2.67
C ALA A 137 -9.36 -12.11 -1.98
N ARG A 138 -8.56 -11.06 -2.18
CA ARG A 138 -7.25 -10.83 -1.57
C ARG A 138 -7.24 -9.73 -0.51
N ASN A 139 -8.40 -9.24 -0.08
CA ASN A 139 -8.55 -8.14 0.87
C ASN A 139 -7.83 -6.85 0.40
N MET A 140 -7.80 -6.62 -0.91
CA MET A 140 -7.29 -5.40 -1.53
C MET A 140 -8.45 -4.46 -1.85
N LEU A 141 -8.18 -3.16 -1.87
CA LEU A 141 -9.16 -2.17 -2.31
C LEU A 141 -9.54 -2.40 -3.77
N PRO A 142 -10.82 -2.31 -4.12
CA PRO A 142 -11.24 -2.33 -5.51
C PRO A 142 -10.71 -1.09 -6.24
N ILE A 143 -10.56 -1.24 -7.55
CA ILE A 143 -10.22 -0.17 -8.48
C ILE A 143 -11.49 0.45 -9.06
N ASP A 144 -11.52 1.78 -9.11
CA ASP A 144 -12.40 2.55 -10.00
C ASP A 144 -11.61 2.97 -11.26
N PRO A 145 -11.94 2.43 -12.44
CA PRO A 145 -11.27 2.79 -13.69
C PRO A 145 -11.44 4.24 -14.11
N GLN A 146 -12.48 4.93 -13.65
CA GLN A 146 -12.74 6.34 -14.01
C GLN A 146 -11.75 7.30 -13.34
N LEU A 147 -11.21 6.90 -12.19
CA LEU A 147 -10.22 7.68 -11.47
C LEU A 147 -8.80 7.43 -11.98
N LEU A 148 -8.58 6.50 -12.91
CA LEU A 148 -7.23 6.23 -13.41
C LEU A 148 -6.66 7.45 -14.14
N THR A 149 -5.44 7.85 -13.75
CA THR A 149 -4.66 8.73 -14.61
C THR A 149 -4.55 8.09 -16.00
N ALA A 150 -4.86 8.85 -17.04
CA ALA A 150 -4.90 8.29 -18.38
C ALA A 150 -3.50 7.86 -18.81
N ARG A 151 -3.38 6.73 -19.52
CA ARG A 151 -2.08 6.19 -19.94
C ARG A 151 -1.23 7.17 -20.77
N HIS A 152 -1.88 8.01 -21.59
CA HIS A 152 -1.18 9.01 -22.40
C HIS A 152 -0.67 10.20 -21.56
N GLN A 153 -1.14 10.33 -20.32
CA GLN A 153 -0.67 11.27 -19.29
C GLN A 153 0.23 10.57 -18.27
N GLY A 154 0.83 9.42 -18.63
CA GLY A 154 1.76 8.70 -17.74
C GLY A 154 1.12 7.73 -16.75
N GLY A 155 -0.18 7.48 -16.84
CA GLY A 155 -0.89 6.56 -15.96
C GLY A 155 -0.49 5.07 -16.09
N PRO A 156 -0.93 4.23 -15.14
CA PRO A 156 -0.53 2.83 -15.07
C PRO A 156 -1.12 1.97 -16.19
N VAL A 157 -0.54 0.79 -16.37
CA VAL A 157 -1.04 -0.27 -17.26
C VAL A 157 -1.45 -1.49 -16.44
N TYR A 158 -2.63 -2.04 -16.74
CA TYR A 158 -3.15 -3.23 -16.08
C TYR A 158 -3.15 -4.42 -17.02
N TRP A 159 -2.66 -5.54 -16.50
CA TRP A 159 -2.59 -6.83 -17.18
C TRP A 159 -3.37 -7.87 -16.39
N ILE A 160 -3.96 -8.81 -17.12
CA ILE A 160 -4.70 -9.93 -16.56
C ILE A 160 -4.19 -11.24 -17.15
N ALA A 161 -4.21 -12.28 -16.33
CA ALA A 161 -4.08 -13.67 -16.75
C ALA A 161 -5.48 -14.25 -16.90
N GLU A 162 -5.78 -14.78 -18.08
CA GLU A 162 -7.06 -15.39 -18.42
C GLU A 162 -6.85 -16.89 -18.67
N ASP A 163 -7.60 -17.74 -17.98
CA ASP A 163 -7.59 -19.19 -18.19
C ASP A 163 -8.07 -19.52 -19.61
N GLU A 164 -7.29 -20.30 -20.35
CA GLU A 164 -7.59 -20.61 -21.75
C GLU A 164 -8.80 -21.55 -21.91
N ALA A 165 -9.12 -22.35 -20.89
CA ALA A 165 -10.23 -23.30 -20.96
C ALA A 165 -11.57 -22.65 -20.57
N THR A 166 -11.57 -21.74 -19.60
CA THR A 166 -12.80 -21.14 -19.07
C THR A 166 -13.02 -19.68 -19.49
N GLY A 167 -11.98 -18.99 -19.97
CA GLY A 167 -12.00 -17.54 -20.20
C GLY A 167 -12.05 -16.69 -18.93
N THR A 168 -11.91 -17.32 -17.76
CA THR A 168 -11.98 -16.63 -16.46
C THR A 168 -10.68 -15.90 -16.18
N VAL A 169 -10.77 -14.68 -15.66
CA VAL A 169 -9.60 -13.94 -15.17
C VAL A 169 -9.14 -14.53 -13.84
N ILE A 170 -7.92 -15.06 -13.83
CA ILE A 170 -7.34 -15.81 -12.70
C ILE A 170 -6.18 -15.06 -12.03
N GLY A 171 -5.75 -13.92 -12.57
CA GLY A 171 -4.78 -13.05 -11.94
C GLY A 171 -4.71 -11.69 -12.61
N SER A 172 -4.17 -10.71 -11.89
CA SER A 172 -3.98 -9.34 -12.36
C SER A 172 -2.68 -8.76 -11.82
N VAL A 173 -2.13 -7.78 -12.54
CA VAL A 173 -0.97 -7.00 -12.11
C VAL A 173 -1.00 -5.61 -12.72
N MET A 174 -0.55 -4.62 -11.97
CA MET A 174 -0.41 -3.23 -12.40
C MET A 174 1.08 -2.91 -12.61
N GLY A 175 1.40 -2.23 -13.71
CA GLY A 175 2.73 -1.69 -13.98
C GLY A 175 2.68 -0.17 -14.16
N LEU A 176 3.70 0.53 -13.69
CA LEU A 176 3.89 1.96 -13.89
C LEU A 176 5.23 2.22 -14.57
N ASN A 177 5.22 2.97 -15.66
CA ASN A 177 6.42 3.41 -16.36
C ASN A 177 6.84 4.79 -15.84
N HIS A 178 7.97 4.86 -15.14
CA HIS A 178 8.41 6.09 -14.47
C HIS A 178 8.84 7.17 -15.46
N HIS A 179 9.39 6.78 -16.62
CA HIS A 179 9.74 7.73 -17.68
C HIS A 179 8.51 8.47 -18.20
N THR A 180 7.41 7.74 -18.49
CA THR A 180 6.18 8.41 -18.95
C THR A 180 5.40 9.09 -17.84
N ALA A 181 5.59 8.66 -16.60
CA ALA A 181 4.85 9.16 -15.44
C ALA A 181 5.41 10.46 -14.88
N PHE A 182 6.74 10.58 -14.76
CA PHE A 182 7.41 11.74 -14.17
C PHE A 182 8.77 12.04 -14.79
N HIS A 183 9.01 11.58 -16.02
CA HIS A 183 10.26 11.79 -16.74
C HIS A 183 11.49 11.27 -15.99
N ASP A 184 11.39 10.11 -15.34
CA ASP A 184 12.51 9.53 -14.60
C ASP A 184 13.79 9.41 -15.46
N PRO A 185 14.87 10.12 -15.11
CA PRO A 185 16.15 10.04 -15.82
C PRO A 185 16.80 8.65 -15.69
N GLU A 186 16.48 7.88 -14.64
CA GLU A 186 16.98 6.51 -14.49
C GLU A 186 16.20 5.47 -15.33
N ASN A 187 15.14 5.90 -16.03
CA ASN A 187 14.26 5.06 -16.84
C ASN A 187 13.68 3.87 -16.06
N GLY A 188 13.17 4.11 -14.86
CA GLY A 188 12.60 3.12 -13.97
C GLY A 188 11.20 2.64 -14.34
N SER A 189 10.76 1.60 -13.64
CA SER A 189 9.38 1.14 -13.62
C SER A 189 9.02 0.53 -12.27
N SER A 190 7.74 0.43 -11.95
CA SER A 190 7.27 -0.27 -10.74
C SER A 190 6.07 -1.17 -10.99
N LEU A 191 5.98 -2.22 -10.16
CA LEU A 191 4.92 -3.22 -10.13
C LEU A 191 4.08 -3.02 -8.87
N TRP A 192 2.76 -3.09 -9.05
CA TRP A 192 1.79 -2.96 -7.97
C TRP A 192 0.65 -3.97 -8.13
N CYS A 193 -0.06 -4.17 -7.03
CA CYS A 193 -1.34 -4.89 -6.99
C CYS A 193 -1.32 -6.24 -7.72
N LEU A 194 -0.28 -7.06 -7.50
CA LEU A 194 -0.24 -8.44 -7.98
C LEU A 194 -1.26 -9.28 -7.22
N ALA A 195 -2.30 -9.72 -7.91
CA ALA A 195 -3.33 -10.59 -7.36
C ALA A 195 -3.47 -11.86 -8.20
N VAL A 196 -3.67 -12.99 -7.53
CA VAL A 196 -3.97 -14.29 -8.16
C VAL A 196 -5.19 -14.86 -7.45
N ASP A 197 -6.13 -15.45 -8.17
CA ASP A 197 -7.29 -16.10 -7.58
C ASP A 197 -6.84 -17.15 -6.52
N PRO A 198 -7.30 -17.07 -5.25
CA PRO A 198 -7.01 -18.09 -4.24
C PRO A 198 -7.40 -19.52 -4.64
N GLN A 199 -8.41 -19.68 -5.50
CA GLN A 199 -8.89 -20.97 -6.00
C GLN A 199 -8.24 -21.38 -7.32
N CYS A 200 -7.27 -20.60 -7.81
CA CYS A 200 -6.59 -20.89 -9.07
C CYS A 200 -5.85 -22.23 -9.01
N SER A 201 -6.21 -23.16 -9.91
CA SER A 201 -5.51 -24.44 -10.07
C SER A 201 -4.26 -24.35 -10.96
N ARG A 202 -4.04 -23.21 -11.63
CA ARG A 202 -2.90 -23.00 -12.54
C ARG A 202 -1.67 -22.56 -11.74
N PRO A 203 -0.59 -23.37 -11.68
CA PRO A 203 0.61 -22.99 -10.96
C PRO A 203 1.37 -21.89 -11.70
N GLY A 204 1.92 -20.93 -10.94
CA GLY A 204 2.86 -19.95 -11.48
C GLY A 204 2.25 -18.72 -12.16
N VAL A 205 0.94 -18.50 -12.06
CA VAL A 205 0.27 -17.28 -12.60
C VAL A 205 0.95 -16.01 -12.13
N GLY A 206 1.20 -15.87 -10.82
CA GLY A 206 1.88 -14.70 -10.26
C GLY A 206 3.29 -14.50 -10.82
N GLU A 207 4.06 -15.57 -11.00
CA GLU A 207 5.40 -15.50 -11.60
C GLU A 207 5.34 -15.01 -13.04
N VAL A 208 4.40 -15.54 -13.81
CA VAL A 208 4.23 -15.21 -15.23
C VAL A 208 3.79 -13.76 -15.41
N LEU A 209 2.89 -13.24 -14.55
CA LEU A 209 2.49 -11.84 -14.56
C LEU A 209 3.67 -10.89 -14.28
N VAL A 210 4.51 -11.21 -13.28
CA VAL A 210 5.70 -10.41 -12.96
C VAL A 210 6.70 -10.45 -14.12
N ARG A 211 6.99 -11.63 -14.67
CA ARG A 211 7.89 -11.79 -15.83
C ARG A 211 7.39 -11.03 -17.04
N HIS A 212 6.09 -11.06 -17.29
CA HIS A 212 5.50 -10.31 -18.38
C HIS A 212 5.70 -8.81 -18.21
N LEU A 213 5.52 -8.26 -17.01
CA LEU A 213 5.80 -6.84 -16.75
C LEU A 213 7.29 -6.50 -16.93
N ILE A 214 8.19 -7.37 -16.46
CA ILE A 214 9.64 -7.21 -16.68
C ILE A 214 9.94 -7.12 -18.17
N GLU A 215 9.51 -8.11 -18.95
CA GLU A 215 9.76 -8.19 -20.39
C GLU A 215 9.08 -7.05 -21.16
N HIS A 216 7.87 -6.64 -20.73
CA HIS A 216 7.15 -5.49 -21.27
C HIS A 216 7.91 -4.18 -21.09
N PHE A 217 8.48 -3.94 -19.91
CA PHE A 217 9.22 -2.71 -19.64
C PHE A 217 10.64 -2.73 -20.21
N MET A 218 11.28 -3.91 -20.27
CA MET A 218 12.52 -4.11 -21.02
C MET A 218 12.35 -3.74 -22.50
N SER A 219 11.24 -4.15 -23.13
CA SER A 219 10.97 -3.82 -24.54
C SER A 219 10.74 -2.32 -24.78
N ARG A 220 10.66 -1.50 -23.73
CA ARG A 220 10.51 -0.03 -23.77
C ARG A 220 11.80 0.70 -23.42
N GLY A 221 12.91 0.00 -23.23
CA GLY A 221 14.18 0.61 -22.87
C GLY A 221 14.28 1.04 -21.41
N LEU A 222 13.39 0.56 -20.54
CA LEU A 222 13.49 0.84 -19.09
C LEU A 222 14.62 0.02 -18.46
N SER A 223 15.08 0.42 -17.28
CA SER A 223 16.32 -0.07 -16.64
C SER A 223 16.07 -1.11 -15.53
N TYR A 224 14.97 -0.97 -14.79
CA TYR A 224 14.67 -1.77 -13.61
C TYR A 224 13.15 -1.81 -13.33
N LEU A 225 12.75 -2.76 -12.49
CA LEU A 225 11.39 -2.86 -11.93
C LEU A 225 11.44 -2.88 -10.40
N ASP A 226 10.73 -1.95 -9.79
CA ASP A 226 10.59 -1.82 -8.33
C ASP A 226 9.23 -2.32 -7.86
N LEU A 227 9.14 -2.72 -6.59
CA LEU A 227 7.87 -3.05 -5.93
C LEU A 227 7.97 -2.85 -4.42
N SER A 228 6.82 -2.70 -3.78
CA SER A 228 6.68 -2.76 -2.32
C SER A 228 5.93 -4.04 -1.92
N VAL A 229 6.43 -4.72 -0.88
CA VAL A 229 5.82 -5.94 -0.34
C VAL A 229 5.80 -5.88 1.18
N LEU A 230 4.67 -6.20 1.80
CA LEU A 230 4.56 -6.26 3.26
C LEU A 230 5.59 -7.23 3.85
N HIS A 231 6.15 -6.86 5.01
CA HIS A 231 7.26 -7.59 5.62
C HIS A 231 6.93 -9.05 5.98
N ASP A 232 5.66 -9.36 6.22
CA ASP A 232 5.13 -10.66 6.62
C ASP A 232 4.65 -11.52 5.43
N ASN A 233 4.64 -10.99 4.21
CA ASN A 233 4.22 -11.72 3.01
C ASN A 233 5.33 -12.65 2.48
N ALA A 234 5.58 -13.74 3.21
CA ALA A 234 6.63 -14.71 2.91
C ALA A 234 6.47 -15.37 1.51
N GLN A 235 5.22 -15.59 1.07
CA GLN A 235 4.94 -16.17 -0.24
C GLN A 235 5.40 -15.26 -1.37
N ALA A 236 5.05 -13.97 -1.33
CA ALA A 236 5.46 -13.01 -2.33
C ALA A 236 6.98 -12.76 -2.28
N LYS A 237 7.57 -12.66 -1.09
CA LYS A 237 9.03 -12.53 -0.93
C LYS A 237 9.80 -13.69 -1.56
N SER A 238 9.32 -14.92 -1.39
CA SER A 238 9.91 -16.11 -2.03
C SER A 238 9.85 -16.01 -3.56
N LEU A 239 8.71 -15.58 -4.11
CA LEU A 239 8.56 -15.34 -5.55
C LEU A 239 9.56 -14.30 -6.05
N TYR A 240 9.64 -13.13 -5.41
CA TYR A 240 10.51 -12.05 -5.84
C TYR A 240 11.99 -12.40 -5.71
N SER A 241 12.37 -13.09 -4.62
CA SER A 241 13.73 -13.61 -4.45
C SER A 241 14.12 -14.58 -5.58
N LYS A 242 13.21 -15.50 -5.96
CA LYS A 242 13.42 -16.42 -7.10
C LYS A 242 13.61 -15.68 -8.43
N LEU A 243 12.94 -14.54 -8.61
CA LEU A 243 13.06 -13.69 -9.81
C LEU A 243 14.28 -12.78 -9.80
N GLY A 244 15.07 -12.77 -8.71
CA GLY A 244 16.30 -12.00 -8.60
C GLY A 244 16.13 -10.58 -8.07
N PHE A 245 14.96 -10.24 -7.51
CA PHE A 245 14.76 -8.97 -6.83
C PHE A 245 15.64 -8.86 -5.58
N ARG A 246 16.11 -7.65 -5.30
CA ARG A 246 16.96 -7.33 -4.14
C ARG A 246 16.41 -6.11 -3.41
N ASN A 247 16.71 -5.99 -2.11
CA ASN A 247 16.26 -4.84 -1.33
C ASN A 247 16.78 -3.51 -1.90
N LEU A 248 15.89 -2.54 -1.99
CA LEU A 248 16.16 -1.13 -2.22
C LEU A 248 15.94 -0.39 -0.91
N SER A 249 16.95 0.33 -0.42
CA SER A 249 16.92 1.04 0.86
C SER A 249 16.08 2.32 0.77
N THR A 250 14.77 2.17 0.67
CA THR A 250 13.83 3.30 0.66
C THR A 250 12.58 2.96 1.45
N PHE A 251 11.78 3.97 1.75
CA PHE A 251 10.67 3.88 2.67
C PHE A 251 9.35 4.24 2.00
N THR A 252 8.29 3.70 2.58
CA THR A 252 6.91 3.96 2.21
C THR A 252 6.20 4.63 3.38
N ILE A 253 5.48 5.71 3.14
CA ILE A 253 4.63 6.37 4.13
C ILE A 253 3.18 6.32 3.67
N LYS A 254 2.28 6.11 4.63
CA LYS A 254 0.84 6.11 4.42
C LYS A 254 0.14 6.90 5.50
N ARG A 255 -1.10 7.31 5.21
CA ARG A 255 -2.00 7.91 6.19
C ARG A 255 -2.60 6.86 7.11
N LYS A 256 -2.66 7.16 8.41
CA LYS A 256 -3.41 6.41 9.40
C LYS A 256 -4.90 6.61 9.13
N ASN A 257 -5.55 5.55 8.68
CA ASN A 257 -6.98 5.51 8.39
C ASN A 257 -7.51 4.10 8.70
N GLY A 258 -8.81 3.87 8.56
CA GLY A 258 -9.42 2.56 8.84
C GLY A 258 -8.91 1.44 7.93
N ILE A 259 -8.50 1.74 6.69
CA ILE A 259 -8.00 0.75 5.72
C ILE A 259 -6.60 0.26 6.12
N ASN A 260 -5.75 1.17 6.59
CA ASN A 260 -4.38 0.90 7.02
C ASN A 260 -4.27 0.49 8.49
N GLN A 261 -5.38 0.46 9.22
CA GLN A 261 -5.43 0.20 10.66
C GLN A 261 -4.58 -1.00 11.11
N PRO A 262 -4.65 -2.17 10.45
CA PRO A 262 -3.85 -3.33 10.85
C PRO A 262 -2.32 -3.11 10.76
N LEU A 263 -1.87 -2.14 9.96
CA LEU A 263 -0.45 -1.92 9.66
C LEU A 263 0.27 -1.04 10.67
N PHE A 264 -0.46 -0.18 11.39
CA PHE A 264 0.14 0.77 12.36
C PHE A 264 -0.24 0.52 13.82
N LEU A 265 -1.23 -0.34 14.07
CA LEU A 265 -1.58 -0.78 15.42
C LEU A 265 -0.93 -2.11 15.81
N GLY A 266 -0.41 -2.85 14.83
CA GLY A 266 0.07 -4.21 15.03
C GLY A 266 -1.08 -5.18 15.37
N PRO A 267 -0.76 -6.45 15.68
CA PRO A 267 -1.76 -7.40 16.19
C PRO A 267 -2.14 -6.97 17.60
N GLY A 268 -3.08 -6.03 17.71
CA GLY A 268 -3.60 -5.58 18.99
C GLY A 268 -4.19 -6.76 19.79
N PRO A 269 -4.31 -6.64 21.13
CA PRO A 269 -4.94 -7.66 21.98
C PRO A 269 -6.46 -7.82 21.75
N GLU A 270 -6.96 -7.34 20.62
CA GLU A 270 -8.38 -7.37 20.23
C GLU A 270 -8.90 -8.79 20.02
N ALA A 271 -8.01 -9.76 19.88
CA ALA A 271 -8.34 -11.18 19.87
C ALA A 271 -9.01 -11.57 21.20
N GLY A 272 -10.34 -11.61 21.18
CA GLY A 272 -11.17 -11.97 22.33
C GLY A 272 -12.07 -10.85 22.86
N LEU A 273 -11.96 -9.62 22.33
CA LEU A 273 -12.92 -8.57 22.67
C LEU A 273 -14.30 -8.89 22.07
N ASN A 274 -15.34 -8.57 22.83
CA ASN A 274 -16.70 -8.61 22.30
C ASN A 274 -16.89 -7.50 21.23
N PRO A 275 -17.88 -7.64 20.33
CA PRO A 275 -18.09 -6.69 19.23
C PRO A 275 -18.27 -5.22 19.67
N TYR A 276 -18.88 -4.97 20.84
CA TYR A 276 -19.13 -3.61 21.33
C TYR A 276 -17.85 -2.92 21.79
N ALA A 277 -17.03 -3.62 22.56
CA ALA A 277 -15.73 -3.13 22.97
C ALA A 277 -14.82 -2.93 21.76
N ARG A 278 -14.82 -3.87 20.80
CA ARG A 278 -13.98 -3.79 19.61
C ARG A 278 -14.23 -2.52 18.78
N ILE A 279 -15.49 -2.16 18.53
CA ILE A 279 -15.83 -0.93 17.77
C ILE A 279 -15.25 0.32 18.44
N LEU A 280 -15.34 0.41 19.77
CA LEU A 280 -14.83 1.56 20.51
C LEU A 280 -13.30 1.60 20.53
N VAL A 281 -12.66 0.45 20.67
CA VAL A 281 -11.19 0.32 20.62
C VAL A 281 -10.67 0.69 19.24
N GLU A 282 -11.27 0.17 18.17
CA GLU A 282 -10.93 0.51 16.79
C GLU A 282 -11.07 2.02 16.53
N GLU A 283 -12.15 2.64 17.03
CA GLU A 283 -12.38 4.07 16.87
C GLU A 283 -11.41 4.93 17.70
N ALA A 284 -11.08 4.49 18.92
CA ALA A 284 -10.07 5.14 19.75
C ALA A 284 -8.71 5.17 19.03
N TYR A 285 -8.30 4.04 18.47
CA TYR A 285 -7.08 3.96 17.68
C TYR A 285 -7.09 4.86 16.45
N LYS A 286 -8.21 4.95 15.71
CA LYS A 286 -8.37 5.88 14.58
C LYS A 286 -8.16 7.34 14.98
N ARG A 287 -8.43 7.68 16.25
CA ARG A 287 -8.26 9.03 16.81
C ARG A 287 -6.91 9.23 17.50
N GLY A 288 -5.98 8.27 17.41
CA GLY A 288 -4.69 8.34 18.09
C GLY A 288 -4.81 8.30 19.61
N ILE A 289 -5.86 7.65 20.12
CA ILE A 289 -6.04 7.33 21.53
C ILE A 289 -5.42 5.95 21.75
N ASP A 290 -4.49 5.87 22.70
CA ASP A 290 -3.85 4.62 23.08
C ASP A 290 -4.83 3.75 23.87
N VAL A 291 -4.80 2.44 23.67
CA VAL A 291 -5.72 1.51 24.32
C VAL A 291 -4.93 0.37 24.94
N GLN A 292 -5.11 0.18 26.25
CA GLN A 292 -4.65 -0.99 26.97
C GLN A 292 -5.83 -1.93 27.20
N ILE A 293 -5.77 -3.17 26.71
CA ILE A 293 -6.78 -4.18 27.01
C ILE A 293 -6.49 -4.76 28.39
N ASP A 294 -7.42 -4.58 29.33
CA ASP A 294 -7.27 -5.02 30.71
C ASP A 294 -7.85 -6.44 30.89
N ASP A 295 -9.02 -6.69 30.29
CA ASP A 295 -9.64 -8.02 30.22
C ASP A 295 -10.55 -8.10 28.99
N ALA A 296 -10.13 -8.86 27.98
CA ALA A 296 -10.85 -8.97 26.72
C ALA A 296 -12.22 -9.67 26.88
N GLY A 297 -12.30 -10.71 27.72
CA GLY A 297 -13.53 -11.47 27.94
C GLY A 297 -14.58 -10.67 28.70
N ALA A 298 -14.15 -9.81 29.61
CA ALA A 298 -15.03 -8.88 30.33
C ALA A 298 -15.35 -7.59 29.54
N GLY A 299 -14.68 -7.36 28.39
CA GLY A 299 -14.80 -6.14 27.59
C GLY A 299 -14.18 -4.91 28.27
N LEU A 300 -13.18 -5.10 29.14
CA LEU A 300 -12.51 -4.06 29.91
C LEU A 300 -11.25 -3.58 29.18
N PHE A 301 -11.15 -2.26 29.02
CA PHE A 301 -10.00 -1.60 28.40
C PHE A 301 -9.81 -0.20 28.96
N THR A 302 -8.58 0.32 28.90
CA THR A 302 -8.23 1.67 29.33
C THR A 302 -7.86 2.52 28.13
N LEU A 303 -8.57 3.63 27.93
CA LEU A 303 -8.24 4.66 26.95
C LEU A 303 -7.22 5.64 27.55
N SER A 304 -6.15 5.93 26.81
CA SER A 304 -5.07 6.83 27.21
C SER A 304 -4.82 7.90 26.15
N HIS A 305 -4.91 9.18 26.52
CA HIS A 305 -4.58 10.28 25.61
C HIS A 305 -4.13 11.52 26.40
N GLY A 306 -3.02 12.14 26.01
CA GLY A 306 -2.52 13.38 26.64
C GLY A 306 -2.32 13.28 28.16
N GLY A 307 -1.87 12.11 28.66
CA GLY A 307 -1.66 11.86 30.09
C GLY A 307 -2.92 11.53 30.88
N ARG A 308 -4.11 11.62 30.29
CA ARG A 308 -5.36 11.13 30.89
C ARG A 308 -5.54 9.66 30.60
N ARG A 309 -6.10 8.94 31.57
CA ARG A 309 -6.50 7.54 31.47
C ARG A 309 -7.94 7.39 31.92
N ILE A 310 -8.76 6.69 31.14
CA ILE A 310 -10.16 6.40 31.45
C ILE A 310 -10.36 4.90 31.25
N ARG A 311 -10.74 4.19 32.31
CA ARG A 311 -11.12 2.78 32.19
C ARG A 311 -12.54 2.69 31.64
N CYS A 312 -12.74 1.72 30.78
CA CYS A 312 -13.98 1.47 30.08
C CYS A 312 -14.37 -0.01 30.21
N ARG A 313 -15.67 -0.26 30.23
CA ARG A 313 -16.27 -1.56 29.98
C ARG A 313 -17.29 -1.37 28.88
N GLU A 314 -16.95 -1.78 27.66
CA GLU A 314 -17.74 -1.42 26.48
C GLU A 314 -17.99 0.11 26.45
N SER A 315 -19.24 0.56 26.40
CA SER A 315 -19.62 1.99 26.38
C SER A 315 -19.64 2.66 27.75
N LEU A 316 -19.48 1.91 28.85
CA LEU A 316 -19.39 2.45 30.21
C LEU A 316 -17.96 2.89 30.51
N SER A 317 -17.79 3.91 31.35
CA SER A 317 -16.46 4.40 31.75
C SER A 317 -16.40 4.77 33.23
N ASP A 318 -15.20 5.06 33.73
CA ASP A 318 -14.99 5.65 35.07
C ASP A 318 -15.81 6.94 35.31
N LEU A 319 -16.27 7.60 34.25
CA LEU A 319 -17.10 8.81 34.33
C LEU A 319 -18.60 8.51 34.37
N THR A 320 -19.00 7.26 34.17
CA THR A 320 -20.40 6.84 34.24
C THR A 320 -20.82 6.68 35.70
N SER A 321 -21.78 7.50 36.16
CA SER A 321 -22.29 7.41 37.54
C SER A 321 -22.91 6.04 37.83
N ALA A 322 -22.92 5.63 39.11
CA ALA A 322 -23.51 4.36 39.52
C ALA A 322 -25.00 4.21 39.11
N ILE A 323 -25.75 5.30 39.10
CA ILE A 323 -27.15 5.32 38.67
C ILE A 323 -27.25 5.11 37.16
N SER A 324 -26.43 5.81 36.37
CA SER A 324 -26.38 5.63 34.91
C SER A 324 -25.95 4.22 34.52
N MET A 325 -24.95 3.66 35.19
CA MET A 325 -24.54 2.27 34.99
C MET A 325 -25.69 1.30 35.25
N SER A 326 -26.43 1.48 36.35
CA SER A 326 -27.58 0.62 36.71
C SER A 326 -28.67 0.67 35.63
N LEU A 327 -28.93 1.86 35.08
CA LEU A 327 -29.87 2.04 33.98
C LEU A 327 -29.41 1.29 32.73
N CYS A 328 -28.15 1.46 32.31
CA CYS A 328 -27.60 0.89 31.08
C CYS A 328 -27.37 -0.63 31.13
N GLN A 329 -27.04 -1.20 32.30
CA GLN A 329 -26.81 -2.65 32.45
C GLN A 329 -28.12 -3.45 32.48
N ASP A 330 -29.21 -2.85 32.99
CA ASP A 330 -30.53 -3.47 32.98
C ASP A 330 -31.26 -3.13 31.68
N LYS A 331 -31.33 -4.12 30.77
CA LYS A 331 -32.02 -3.98 29.48
C LYS A 331 -33.50 -3.63 29.64
N CYS A 332 -34.18 -4.15 30.66
CA CYS A 332 -35.59 -3.85 30.91
C CYS A 332 -35.76 -2.40 31.34
N LEU A 333 -34.89 -1.92 32.23
CA LEU A 333 -34.90 -0.52 32.67
C LEU A 333 -34.54 0.43 31.54
N THR A 334 -33.52 0.10 30.74
CA THR A 334 -33.14 0.85 29.54
C THR A 334 -34.33 0.95 28.57
N HIS A 335 -34.95 -0.17 28.20
CA HIS A 335 -36.10 -0.16 27.27
C HIS A 335 -37.27 0.65 27.81
N LYS A 336 -37.58 0.51 29.10
CA LYS A 336 -38.66 1.26 29.74
C LYS A 336 -38.40 2.77 29.64
N VAL A 337 -37.20 3.23 29.92
CA VAL A 337 -36.84 4.66 29.86
C VAL A 337 -36.84 5.16 28.41
N LEU A 338 -36.25 4.43 27.46
CA LEU A 338 -36.22 4.83 26.06
C LEU A 338 -37.61 4.89 25.43
N SER A 339 -38.48 3.91 25.75
CA SER A 339 -39.86 3.86 25.25
C SER A 339 -40.70 5.07 25.69
N GLN A 340 -40.42 5.64 26.87
CA GLN A 340 -41.10 6.85 27.35
C GLN A 340 -40.73 8.09 26.52
N THR A 341 -39.60 8.04 25.81
CA THR A 341 -39.10 9.10 24.92
C THR A 341 -39.27 8.77 23.43
N GLY A 342 -39.91 7.65 23.09
CA GLY A 342 -40.18 7.24 21.71
C GLY A 342 -38.99 6.61 20.98
N LEU A 343 -38.00 6.07 21.72
CA LEU A 343 -36.85 5.33 21.19
C LEU A 343 -36.98 3.81 21.40
#